data_AF-A0A8W7P6H5-F1
#
_entry.id   AF-A0A8W7P6H5-F1
#
_cell.length_a   1.000
_cell.length_b   1.000
_cell.length_c   1.000
_cell.angle_alpha   90.00
_cell.angle_beta   90.00
_cell.angle_gamma   90.00
#
_symmetry.space_group_name_H-M   'P 1'
#
loop_
_entity.id
_entity.type
_entity.pdbx_description
1 polymer ?
#
loop_
_entity_poly.entity_id
_entity_poly.type
_entity_poly.pdbx_seq_one_letter_code
_entity_poly.pdbx_strand_id
1 'polypeptide(L)'
;MRGQVVTPQGLGIIGIRVSVDRDSRFGFTLTRQGGWFDVLVNGGGAVTLQFQRSPFRPLTRTVFVPWNQIVVLPPVQMQINDNDEHDDISFISVPSNLAYSFLSTSHYRFLEDNPSPIAICLEHDHELLSPHLTSTWMPNGIGSVPGKNFIFAETQVVQESLKIPGSEIHLLYKSSQASGYRSIVRMQLTHDRIPDTLTHVHVGVQIEGSLHVKTYEADPNLRHIFAWNKRNVFKQKVYGIAMARISIGYEHATCRGIVWETRTVKLQGFDVDISDIGGWGLDIHHHYNFHEGILQKGDGATIHLKEFPRIGWR
;
A
#
# COMPACT_ATOMS: atom_id res chain seq x y z
N MET A 1 -10.73 -7.72 -3.31
CA MET A 1 -10.08 -8.07 -2.03
C MET A 1 -9.10 -9.20 -2.25
N ARG A 2 -8.05 -9.26 -1.43
CA ARG A 2 -7.04 -10.31 -1.44
C ARG A 2 -6.74 -10.71 0.01
N GLY A 3 -6.45 -11.98 0.23
CA GLY A 3 -6.02 -12.47 1.55
C GLY A 3 -5.25 -13.76 1.45
N GLN A 4 -4.71 -14.18 2.58
CA GLN A 4 -4.00 -15.44 2.73
C GLN A 4 -4.65 -16.24 3.85
N VAL A 5 -4.93 -17.52 3.61
CA VAL A 5 -5.44 -18.45 4.63
C VAL A 5 -4.32 -19.38 5.07
N VAL A 6 -4.09 -19.47 6.37
CA VAL A 6 -2.95 -20.18 6.94
C VAL A 6 -3.37 -21.10 8.10
N THR A 7 -2.54 -22.09 8.42
CA THR A 7 -2.65 -22.88 9.66
C THR A 7 -2.20 -22.05 10.87
N PRO A 8 -2.40 -22.52 12.11
CA PRO A 8 -1.82 -21.87 13.30
C PRO A 8 -0.30 -21.75 13.24
N GLN A 9 0.38 -22.63 12.49
CA GLN A 9 1.83 -22.58 12.26
C GLN A 9 2.23 -21.62 11.13
N GLY A 10 1.28 -20.88 10.54
CA GLY A 10 1.55 -19.92 9.46
C GLY A 10 1.69 -20.53 8.07
N LEU A 11 1.41 -21.83 7.88
CA LEU A 11 1.51 -22.51 6.59
C LEU A 11 0.26 -22.24 5.74
N GLY A 12 0.44 -21.82 4.49
CA GLY A 12 -0.66 -21.51 3.58
C GLY A 12 -1.52 -22.73 3.22
N ILE A 13 -2.84 -22.64 3.42
CA ILE A 13 -3.77 -23.74 3.17
C ILE A 13 -4.36 -23.62 1.76
N ILE A 14 -4.13 -24.63 0.93
CA ILE A 14 -4.62 -24.72 -0.46
C ILE A 14 -6.05 -25.29 -0.50
N GLY A 15 -6.95 -24.76 -1.31
CA GLY A 15 -8.28 -25.30 -1.57
C GLY A 15 -9.38 -24.88 -0.59
N ILE A 16 -9.12 -23.93 0.31
CA ILE A 16 -10.18 -23.31 1.13
C ILE A 16 -11.16 -22.58 0.21
N ARG A 17 -12.45 -22.90 0.34
CA ARG A 17 -13.52 -22.17 -0.34
C ARG A 17 -13.76 -20.85 0.38
N VAL A 18 -13.61 -19.74 -0.35
CA VAL A 18 -13.88 -18.39 0.12
C VAL A 18 -15.07 -17.83 -0.65
N SER A 19 -16.18 -17.58 0.04
CA SER A 19 -17.41 -17.01 -0.53
C SER A 19 -17.76 -15.67 0.11
N VAL A 20 -18.48 -14.84 -0.65
CA VAL A 20 -18.98 -13.53 -0.21
C VAL A 20 -20.42 -13.72 0.23
N ASP A 21 -20.70 -13.50 1.51
CA ASP A 21 -21.99 -13.69 2.15
C ASP A 21 -22.52 -15.16 2.07
N ARG A 22 -23.70 -15.41 2.65
CA ARG A 22 -24.46 -16.67 2.51
C ARG A 22 -25.28 -16.73 1.22
N ASP A 23 -25.28 -15.67 0.43
CA ASP A 23 -26.09 -15.55 -0.78
C ASP A 23 -25.38 -16.19 -1.99
N SER A 24 -26.03 -17.17 -2.61
CA SER A 24 -25.52 -17.92 -3.76
C SER A 24 -25.37 -17.08 -5.04
N ARG A 25 -25.91 -15.85 -5.07
CA ARG A 25 -25.73 -14.90 -6.17
C ARG A 25 -24.28 -14.42 -6.29
N PHE A 26 -23.50 -14.49 -5.21
CA PHE A 26 -22.09 -14.15 -5.25
C PHE A 26 -21.21 -15.36 -5.58
N GLY A 27 -20.15 -15.13 -6.34
CA GLY A 27 -19.17 -16.16 -6.67
C GLY A 27 -18.34 -16.60 -5.46
N PHE A 28 -17.57 -17.67 -5.65
CA PHE A 28 -16.57 -18.12 -4.69
C PHE A 28 -15.21 -18.26 -5.38
N THR A 29 -14.15 -18.29 -4.58
CA THR A 29 -12.79 -18.61 -5.02
C THR A 29 -12.21 -19.72 -4.16
N LEU A 30 -11.17 -20.38 -4.66
CA LEU A 30 -10.42 -21.39 -3.91
C LEU A 30 -9.02 -20.85 -3.66
N THR A 31 -8.51 -21.02 -2.43
CA THR A 31 -7.14 -20.63 -2.12
C THR A 31 -6.15 -21.45 -2.95
N ARG A 32 -5.14 -20.77 -3.50
CA ARG A 32 -4.09 -21.36 -4.32
C ARG A 32 -2.91 -21.80 -3.46
N GLN A 33 -1.82 -22.24 -4.09
CA GLN A 33 -0.55 -22.50 -3.42
C GLN A 33 -0.15 -21.32 -2.52
N GLY A 34 0.28 -21.64 -1.29
CA GLY A 34 0.60 -20.63 -0.28
C GLY A 34 -0.63 -19.97 0.37
N GLY A 35 -1.85 -20.44 0.11
CA GLY A 35 -3.07 -20.00 0.79
C GLY A 35 -3.69 -18.70 0.27
N TRP A 36 -3.18 -18.16 -0.85
CA TRP A 36 -3.66 -16.88 -1.38
C TRP A 36 -4.97 -17.00 -2.16
N PHE A 37 -5.87 -16.07 -1.92
CA PHE A 37 -7.11 -15.88 -2.69
C PHE A 37 -7.28 -14.43 -3.12
N ASP A 38 -7.96 -14.23 -4.24
CA ASP A 38 -8.46 -12.94 -4.69
C ASP A 38 -9.97 -13.09 -4.96
N VAL A 39 -10.77 -12.13 -4.51
CA VAL A 39 -12.22 -12.12 -4.71
C VAL A 39 -12.70 -10.70 -5.03
N LEU A 40 -13.59 -10.58 -6.02
CA LEU A 40 -14.23 -9.32 -6.38
C LEU A 40 -15.49 -9.13 -5.54
N VAL A 41 -15.65 -7.95 -4.96
CA VAL A 41 -16.78 -7.60 -4.09
C VAL A 41 -17.22 -6.18 -4.39
N ASN A 42 -18.46 -5.87 -4.06
CA ASN A 42 -18.94 -4.49 -4.09
C ASN A 42 -18.32 -3.70 -2.93
N GLY A 43 -17.67 -2.57 -3.23
CA GLY A 43 -17.12 -1.66 -2.23
C GLY A 43 -18.17 -0.71 -1.66
N GLY A 44 -17.77 0.05 -0.65
CA GLY A 44 -18.59 1.06 0.01
C GLY A 44 -19.24 0.63 1.33
N GLY A 45 -18.95 -0.56 1.83
CA GLY A 45 -19.58 -1.10 3.03
C GLY A 45 -18.85 -2.29 3.62
N ALA A 46 -19.46 -2.90 4.64
CA ALA A 46 -18.97 -4.12 5.25
C ALA A 46 -19.31 -5.33 4.39
N VAL A 47 -18.32 -6.19 4.15
CA VAL A 47 -18.43 -7.43 3.38
C VAL A 47 -18.06 -8.60 4.28
N THR A 48 -18.93 -9.60 4.33
CA THR A 48 -18.73 -10.82 5.12
C THR A 48 -18.18 -11.92 4.23
N LEU A 49 -17.00 -12.45 4.57
CA LEU A 49 -16.37 -13.58 3.90
C LEU A 49 -16.56 -14.86 4.71
N GLN A 50 -16.86 -15.95 4.03
CA GLN A 50 -16.97 -17.28 4.64
C GLN A 50 -15.88 -18.20 4.10
N PHE A 51 -15.20 -18.89 5.02
CA PHE A 51 -14.09 -19.80 4.76
C PHE A 51 -14.52 -21.21 5.13
N GLN A 52 -14.50 -22.13 4.17
CA GLN A 52 -14.94 -23.52 4.36
C GLN A 52 -14.02 -24.51 3.67
N ARG A 53 -13.64 -25.56 4.39
CA ARG A 53 -13.05 -26.79 3.87
C ARG A 53 -12.88 -27.80 4.99
N SER A 54 -13.33 -29.04 4.80
CA SER A 54 -12.99 -30.14 5.71
C SER A 54 -11.47 -30.40 5.69
N PRO A 55 -10.82 -30.67 6.84
CA PRO A 55 -11.38 -30.84 8.19
C PRO A 55 -11.40 -29.56 9.05
N PHE A 56 -11.26 -28.37 8.46
CA PHE A 56 -11.21 -27.11 9.21
C PHE A 56 -12.61 -26.63 9.65
N ARG A 57 -12.67 -26.00 10.84
CA ARG A 57 -13.89 -25.35 11.33
C ARG A 57 -14.29 -24.20 10.38
N PRO A 58 -15.56 -24.11 9.94
CA PRO A 58 -16.04 -22.99 9.16
C PRO A 58 -15.80 -21.67 9.89
N LEU A 59 -15.25 -20.68 9.21
CA LEU A 59 -14.93 -19.37 9.78
C LEU A 59 -15.58 -18.27 8.94
N THR A 60 -16.06 -17.22 9.61
CA THR A 60 -16.65 -16.04 8.97
C THR A 60 -15.89 -14.80 9.41
N ARG A 61 -15.61 -13.88 8.49
CA ARG A 61 -14.90 -12.63 8.78
C ARG A 61 -15.53 -11.47 8.04
N THR A 62 -15.94 -10.44 8.77
CA THR A 62 -16.52 -9.21 8.21
C THR A 62 -15.49 -8.10 8.13
N VAL A 63 -15.42 -7.43 6.98
CA VAL A 63 -14.35 -6.49 6.62
C VAL A 63 -14.97 -5.29 5.92
N PHE A 64 -14.60 -4.07 6.32
CA PHE A 64 -14.99 -2.86 5.58
C PHE A 64 -14.21 -2.74 4.26
N VAL A 65 -14.91 -2.62 3.13
CA VAL A 65 -14.26 -2.50 1.81
C VAL A 65 -14.51 -1.10 1.25
N PRO A 66 -13.48 -0.24 1.13
CA PRO A 66 -13.64 1.07 0.51
C PRO A 66 -14.00 0.96 -0.98
N TRP A 67 -14.57 2.04 -1.51
CA TRP A 67 -14.87 2.17 -2.92
C TRP A 67 -13.60 2.08 -3.77
N ASN A 68 -13.65 1.27 -4.83
CA ASN A 68 -12.64 1.21 -5.90
C ASN A 68 -11.19 1.03 -5.41
N GLN A 69 -10.94 0.17 -4.43
CA GLN A 69 -9.59 -0.09 -3.90
C GLN A 69 -9.31 -1.59 -3.75
N ILE A 70 -8.03 -1.96 -3.92
CA ILE A 70 -7.57 -3.32 -3.65
C ILE A 70 -7.24 -3.44 -2.14
N VAL A 71 -8.17 -4.07 -1.42
CA VAL A 71 -8.00 -4.40 0.00
C VAL A 71 -7.18 -5.67 0.17
N VAL A 72 -6.18 -5.63 1.05
CA VAL A 72 -5.42 -6.80 1.50
C VAL A 72 -5.76 -7.09 2.95
N LEU A 73 -6.20 -8.32 3.22
CA LEU A 73 -6.62 -8.78 4.53
C LEU A 73 -5.43 -9.26 5.37
N PRO A 74 -5.51 -9.13 6.71
CA PRO A 74 -4.67 -9.90 7.60
C PRO A 74 -4.76 -11.41 7.30
N PRO A 75 -3.69 -12.20 7.51
CA PRO A 75 -3.75 -13.64 7.37
C PRO A 75 -4.88 -14.25 8.21
N VAL A 76 -5.73 -15.05 7.57
CA VAL A 76 -6.86 -15.74 8.20
C VAL A 76 -6.36 -17.09 8.68
N GLN A 77 -6.35 -17.31 10.00
CA GLN A 77 -5.96 -18.59 10.57
C GLN A 77 -7.16 -19.54 10.63
N MET A 78 -7.01 -20.77 10.15
CA MET A 78 -8.03 -21.82 10.30
C MET A 78 -7.57 -22.92 11.25
N GLN A 79 -8.49 -23.39 12.09
CA GLN A 79 -8.27 -24.49 13.03
C GLN A 79 -8.93 -25.77 12.53
N ILE A 80 -8.31 -26.90 12.83
CA ILE A 80 -8.87 -28.23 12.54
C ILE A 80 -10.03 -28.48 13.50
N ASN A 81 -11.06 -29.17 13.03
CA ASN A 81 -12.19 -29.57 13.84
C ASN A 81 -11.85 -30.85 14.62
N ASP A 82 -11.04 -30.72 15.67
CA ASP A 82 -10.85 -31.80 16.63
C ASP A 82 -12.03 -31.78 17.61
N ASN A 83 -12.68 -32.94 17.77
CA ASN A 83 -13.83 -33.15 18.65
C ASN A 83 -13.42 -33.51 20.09
N ASP A 84 -12.15 -33.31 20.46
CA ASP A 84 -11.68 -33.64 21.79
C ASP A 84 -11.84 -32.42 22.72
N GLU A 85 -12.87 -32.49 23.57
CA GLU A 85 -13.07 -31.63 24.74
C GLU A 85 -11.92 -31.84 25.74
N HIS A 86 -10.76 -31.24 25.50
CA HIS A 86 -9.77 -30.95 26.54
C HIS A 86 -9.43 -29.46 26.47
N ASP A 87 -10.20 -28.68 27.25
CA ASP A 87 -9.83 -27.34 27.68
C ASP A 87 -8.49 -27.38 28.45
N ASP A 88 -7.79 -26.25 28.37
CA ASP A 88 -6.56 -25.90 29.11
C ASP A 88 -5.22 -26.47 28.62
N ILE A 89 -4.82 -26.07 27.40
CA ILE A 89 -3.41 -25.77 27.13
C ILE A 89 -3.32 -24.34 26.60
N SER A 90 -2.93 -23.45 27.53
CA SER A 90 -2.42 -22.09 27.33
C SER A 90 -2.26 -21.65 25.87
N PHE A 91 -3.05 -20.64 25.48
CA PHE A 91 -2.91 -19.86 24.26
C PHE A 91 -1.46 -19.38 24.06
N ILE A 92 -0.64 -20.18 23.40
CA ILE A 92 0.51 -19.67 22.67
C ILE A 92 0.02 -19.44 21.25
N SER A 93 -0.63 -18.29 21.05
CA SER A 93 -0.85 -17.74 19.71
C SER A 93 0.50 -17.33 19.13
N VAL A 94 1.32 -18.31 18.73
CA VAL A 94 2.53 -18.01 17.96
C VAL A 94 2.06 -17.46 16.61
N PRO A 95 2.55 -16.29 16.21
CA PRO A 95 1.67 -15.29 15.65
C PRO A 95 1.42 -15.52 14.16
N SER A 96 0.30 -14.98 13.68
CA SER A 96 0.23 -14.44 12.32
C SER A 96 1.58 -13.78 12.02
N ASN A 97 2.31 -14.24 10.99
CA ASN A 97 3.66 -13.75 10.65
C ASN A 97 3.81 -12.28 11.07
N LEU A 98 4.60 -12.00 12.12
CA LEU A 98 4.67 -10.69 12.80
C LEU A 98 4.93 -9.56 11.81
N ALA A 99 5.64 -9.88 10.74
CA ALA A 99 5.91 -8.99 9.62
C ALA A 99 4.61 -8.42 8.99
N TYR A 100 3.48 -9.13 9.05
CA TYR A 100 2.18 -8.72 8.52
C TYR A 100 1.18 -8.24 9.58
N SER A 101 1.56 -8.16 10.87
CA SER A 101 0.63 -7.74 11.93
C SER A 101 0.14 -6.30 11.75
N PHE A 102 0.86 -5.47 10.97
CA PHE A 102 0.44 -4.11 10.63
C PHE A 102 -0.91 -4.05 9.90
N LEU A 103 -1.30 -5.12 9.19
CA LEU A 103 -2.61 -5.20 8.52
C LEU A 103 -3.76 -5.21 9.53
N SER A 104 -3.53 -5.76 10.73
CA SER A 104 -4.51 -5.84 11.81
C SER A 104 -4.68 -4.50 12.56
N THR A 105 -3.74 -3.58 12.41
CA THR A 105 -3.76 -2.26 13.08
C THR A 105 -4.74 -1.29 12.41
N SER A 106 -5.17 -1.58 11.18
CA SER A 106 -5.91 -0.63 10.34
C SER A 106 -7.23 -1.17 9.83
N HIS A 107 -8.35 -0.46 10.09
CA HIS A 107 -9.68 -0.55 9.46
C HIS A 107 -10.37 -1.93 9.30
N TYR A 108 -9.65 -3.00 9.60
CA TYR A 108 -9.95 -4.42 9.43
C TYR A 108 -9.81 -5.13 10.78
N ARG A 109 -10.11 -4.42 11.89
CA ARG A 109 -10.51 -5.13 13.10
C ARG A 109 -11.73 -5.92 12.71
N PHE A 110 -11.57 -7.23 12.63
CA PHE A 110 -12.71 -8.12 12.65
C PHE A 110 -13.50 -7.75 13.91
N LEU A 111 -14.80 -7.52 13.76
CA LEU A 111 -15.71 -7.40 14.89
C LEU A 111 -15.79 -8.79 15.56
N GLU A 112 -14.76 -9.15 16.31
CA GLU A 112 -14.79 -10.29 17.21
C GLU A 112 -15.07 -9.75 18.62
N ASP A 113 -16.07 -10.34 19.27
CA ASP A 113 -16.46 -10.09 20.66
C ASP A 113 -15.26 -10.35 21.60
N ASN A 114 -15.06 -9.44 22.55
CA ASN A 114 -13.96 -9.35 23.53
C ASN A 114 -12.60 -8.85 22.99
N PRO A 115 -12.37 -7.53 22.96
CA PRO A 115 -11.01 -7.02 22.88
C PRO A 115 -10.26 -7.46 24.15
N SER A 116 -9.25 -8.32 23.99
CA SER A 116 -8.19 -8.38 25.00
C SER A 116 -7.66 -6.96 25.18
N PRO A 117 -7.44 -6.49 26.42
CA PRO A 117 -6.95 -5.14 26.65
C PRO A 117 -5.64 -5.00 25.88
N ILE A 118 -5.62 -4.08 24.91
CA ILE A 118 -4.41 -3.72 24.19
C ILE A 118 -3.41 -3.35 25.28
N ALA A 119 -2.42 -4.21 25.50
CA ALA A 119 -1.39 -3.95 26.47
C ALA A 119 -0.63 -2.71 25.98
N ILE A 120 -0.92 -1.56 26.58
CA ILE A 120 -0.24 -0.31 26.27
C ILE A 120 1.22 -0.53 26.65
N CYS A 121 2.11 -0.36 25.67
CA CYS A 121 3.55 -0.47 25.88
C CYS A 121 4.01 0.83 26.56
N LEU A 122 4.12 0.82 27.89
CA LEU A 122 4.47 2.00 28.68
C LEU A 122 5.90 2.51 28.43
N GLU A 123 6.78 1.65 27.91
CA GLU A 123 8.16 2.00 27.55
C GLU A 123 8.28 2.64 26.17
N HIS A 124 7.21 2.64 25.37
CA HIS A 124 7.24 3.23 24.05
C HIS A 124 7.11 4.75 24.13
N ASP A 125 8.19 5.44 23.78
CA ASP A 125 8.24 6.89 23.69
C ASP A 125 7.90 7.35 22.25
N HIS A 126 6.71 7.93 22.08
CA HIS A 126 6.21 8.42 20.80
C HIS A 126 6.93 9.69 20.28
N GLU A 127 7.62 10.43 21.16
CA GLU A 127 8.38 11.61 20.75
C GLU A 127 9.76 11.22 20.26
N LEU A 128 10.41 10.27 20.93
CA LEU A 128 11.72 9.75 20.52
C LEU A 128 11.62 8.88 19.26
N LEU A 129 10.59 8.03 19.18
CA LEU A 129 10.33 7.11 18.07
C LEU A 129 9.31 7.68 17.08
N SER A 130 9.56 8.90 16.59
CA SER A 130 8.71 9.55 15.58
C SER A 130 9.31 9.43 14.17
N PRO A 131 8.80 8.55 13.28
CA PRO A 131 9.39 8.36 11.97
C PRO A 131 9.13 9.55 11.04
N HIS A 132 10.13 9.91 10.23
CA HIS A 132 10.00 10.97 9.22
C HIS A 132 9.93 10.37 7.82
N LEU A 133 8.85 10.66 7.09
CA LEU A 133 8.60 10.15 5.74
C LEU A 133 8.66 11.29 4.72
N THR A 134 9.53 11.14 3.72
CA THR A 134 9.68 12.09 2.61
C THR A 134 9.46 11.37 1.29
N SER A 135 8.39 11.73 0.55
CA SER A 135 8.12 11.17 -0.79
C SER A 135 8.66 12.05 -1.91
N THR A 136 8.88 11.46 -3.08
CA THR A 136 9.27 12.19 -4.30
C THR A 136 8.09 12.84 -5.03
N TRP A 137 6.87 12.74 -4.50
CA TRP A 137 5.70 13.33 -5.15
C TRP A 137 5.63 14.83 -4.87
N MET A 138 5.71 15.63 -5.94
CA MET A 138 5.72 17.10 -5.89
C MET A 138 4.70 17.64 -6.90
N PRO A 139 3.44 17.89 -6.48
CA PRO A 139 2.37 18.30 -7.41
C PRO A 139 2.60 19.68 -8.02
N ASN A 140 3.31 20.56 -7.32
CA ASN A 140 3.55 21.95 -7.73
C ASN A 140 5.03 22.24 -8.03
N GLY A 141 5.92 21.23 -7.92
CA GLY A 141 7.36 21.40 -8.04
C GLY A 141 7.89 21.26 -9.48
N ILE A 142 7.07 20.76 -10.40
CA ILE A 142 7.49 20.49 -11.79
C ILE A 142 6.71 21.43 -12.71
N GLY A 143 7.29 22.61 -12.96
CA GLY A 143 6.84 23.48 -14.04
C GLY A 143 7.11 22.85 -15.41
N SER A 144 6.65 23.52 -16.47
CA SER A 144 7.13 23.27 -17.82
C SER A 144 7.72 24.55 -18.37
N VAL A 145 8.83 24.41 -19.09
CA VAL A 145 9.34 25.44 -19.98
C VAL A 145 9.25 24.89 -21.40
N PRO A 146 8.23 25.29 -22.19
CA PRO A 146 8.07 24.81 -23.56
C PRO A 146 9.29 25.17 -24.42
N GLY A 147 9.67 24.27 -25.34
CA GLY A 147 10.74 24.54 -26.31
C GLY A 147 12.16 24.59 -25.73
N LYS A 148 12.36 24.23 -24.45
CA LYS A 148 13.68 24.24 -23.80
C LYS A 148 14.01 22.91 -23.13
N ASN A 149 15.30 22.60 -23.15
CA ASN A 149 15.88 21.55 -22.34
C ASN A 149 16.00 22.03 -20.90
N PHE A 150 15.60 21.21 -19.94
CA PHE A 150 15.58 21.60 -18.54
C PHE A 150 15.89 20.41 -17.63
N ILE A 151 16.55 20.68 -16.51
CA ILE A 151 16.83 19.69 -15.47
C ILE A 151 16.10 20.13 -14.21
N PHE A 152 15.17 19.30 -13.74
CA PHE A 152 14.50 19.49 -12.46
C PHE A 152 15.33 18.79 -11.38
N ALA A 153 16.10 19.56 -10.60
CA ALA A 153 17.06 19.01 -9.64
C ALA A 153 16.36 18.24 -8.50
N GLU A 154 15.22 18.74 -8.04
CA GLU A 154 14.44 18.19 -6.94
C GLU A 154 13.89 16.80 -7.26
N THR A 155 13.42 16.61 -8.49
CA THR A 155 12.85 15.34 -8.97
C THR A 155 13.86 14.50 -9.74
N GLN A 156 15.04 15.05 -10.03
CA GLN A 156 16.05 14.42 -10.89
C GLN A 156 15.48 14.02 -12.25
N VAL A 157 14.63 14.89 -12.80
CA VAL A 157 13.98 14.68 -14.11
C VAL A 157 14.68 15.54 -15.16
N VAL A 158 14.96 14.92 -16.31
CA VAL A 158 15.44 15.62 -17.50
C VAL A 158 14.26 15.81 -18.44
N GLN A 159 14.11 17.04 -18.92
CA GLN A 159 13.21 17.39 -20.00
C GLN A 159 14.03 17.78 -21.24
N GLU A 160 13.69 17.18 -22.37
CA GLU A 160 14.26 17.54 -23.67
C GLU A 160 13.16 18.01 -24.61
N SER A 161 13.49 19.01 -25.43
CA SER A 161 12.59 19.56 -26.43
C SER A 161 13.28 19.65 -27.79
N LEU A 162 12.66 19.06 -28.81
CA LEU A 162 13.17 19.03 -30.18
C LEU A 162 12.13 19.65 -31.13
N LYS A 163 12.48 20.77 -31.77
CA LYS A 163 11.61 21.44 -32.74
C LYS A 163 11.48 20.58 -34.00
N ILE A 164 10.25 20.39 -34.49
CA ILE A 164 9.98 19.72 -35.76
C ILE A 164 10.15 20.74 -36.90
N PRO A 165 11.10 20.53 -37.85
CA PRO A 165 11.31 21.45 -38.96
C PRO A 165 10.04 21.70 -39.77
N GLY A 166 9.79 22.95 -40.14
CA GLY A 166 8.58 23.35 -40.89
C GLY A 166 7.33 23.56 -40.02
N SER A 167 7.44 23.51 -38.69
CA SER A 167 6.35 23.82 -37.76
C SER A 167 6.87 24.56 -36.51
N GLU A 168 5.95 25.10 -35.71
CA GLU A 168 6.25 25.59 -34.34
C GLU A 168 6.03 24.52 -33.26
N ILE A 169 5.82 23.26 -33.68
CA ILE A 169 5.57 22.12 -32.78
C ILE A 169 6.90 21.55 -32.31
N HIS A 170 6.95 21.16 -31.05
CA HIS A 170 8.09 20.49 -30.44
C HIS A 170 7.72 19.07 -30.02
N LEU A 171 8.64 18.14 -30.26
CA LEU A 171 8.68 16.87 -29.54
C LEU A 171 9.23 17.12 -28.15
N LEU A 172 8.57 16.56 -27.14
CA LEU A 172 8.94 16.66 -25.74
C LEU A 172 9.20 15.28 -25.16
N TYR A 173 10.34 15.14 -24.48
CA TYR A 173 10.67 13.96 -23.69
C TYR A 173 10.83 14.35 -22.22
N LYS A 174 10.30 13.52 -21.31
CA LYS A 174 10.55 13.62 -19.87
C LYS A 174 11.00 12.28 -19.30
N SER A 175 12.14 12.26 -18.62
CA SER A 175 12.65 11.03 -18.01
C SER A 175 11.72 10.44 -16.94
N SER A 176 10.82 11.25 -16.35
CA SER A 176 9.79 10.78 -15.40
C SER A 176 8.80 9.77 -15.99
N GLN A 177 8.63 9.78 -17.31
CA GLN A 177 7.75 8.87 -18.06
C GLN A 177 8.44 7.56 -18.41
N ALA A 178 9.77 7.48 -18.29
CA ALA A 178 10.52 6.26 -18.53
C ALA A 178 10.17 5.19 -17.49
N SER A 179 10.15 3.92 -17.93
CA SER A 179 9.83 2.78 -17.07
C SER A 179 10.79 2.58 -15.89
N GLY A 180 12.02 3.10 -16.00
CA GLY A 180 13.03 3.08 -14.95
C GLY A 180 12.79 4.10 -13.83
N TYR A 181 11.98 5.13 -14.07
CA TYR A 181 11.72 6.18 -13.09
C TYR A 181 10.68 5.72 -12.05
N ARG A 182 11.18 5.37 -10.86
CA ARG A 182 10.39 4.84 -9.73
C ARG A 182 9.91 5.95 -8.81
N SER A 183 8.77 5.73 -8.16
CA SER A 183 8.27 6.61 -7.11
C SER A 183 8.83 6.17 -5.78
N ILE A 184 9.47 7.09 -5.04
CA ILE A 184 10.29 6.74 -3.88
C ILE A 184 9.72 7.39 -2.62
N VAL A 185 9.76 6.65 -1.51
CA VAL A 185 9.60 7.19 -0.15
C VAL A 185 10.89 6.91 0.62
N ARG A 186 11.50 7.97 1.12
CA ARG A 186 12.60 7.90 2.08
C ARG A 186 12.02 7.96 3.48
N MET A 187 12.39 7.01 4.32
CA MET A 187 11.90 6.87 5.68
C MET A 187 13.08 6.92 6.62
N GLN A 188 13.07 7.87 7.54
CA GLN A 188 13.91 7.83 8.72
C GLN A 188 13.12 7.11 9.81
N LEU A 189 13.59 5.93 10.20
CA LEU A 189 12.89 5.03 11.11
C LEU A 189 13.25 5.29 12.58
N THR A 190 14.51 5.64 12.84
CA THR A 190 15.03 6.00 14.17
C THR A 190 15.91 7.24 14.08
N HIS A 191 16.05 7.94 15.21
CA HIS A 191 16.94 9.08 15.38
C HIS A 191 18.31 8.63 15.92
N ASP A 192 19.15 9.58 16.30
CA ASP A 192 20.46 9.35 16.92
C ASP A 192 20.38 8.66 18.29
N ARG A 193 19.27 8.84 19.01
CA ARG A 193 18.98 8.15 20.27
C ARG A 193 17.79 7.22 20.09
N ILE A 194 17.89 6.04 20.69
CA ILE A 194 16.82 5.03 20.73
C ILE A 194 16.69 4.47 22.15
N PRO A 195 15.51 3.98 22.57
CA PRO A 195 15.36 3.28 23.83
C PRO A 195 16.18 1.99 23.87
N ASP A 196 16.83 1.69 25.00
CA ASP A 196 17.61 0.46 25.19
C ASP A 196 16.74 -0.81 25.13
N THR A 197 15.43 -0.66 25.32
CA THR A 197 14.47 -1.77 25.29
C THR A 197 14.02 -2.12 23.88
N LEU A 198 14.31 -1.27 22.89
CA LEU A 198 13.97 -1.51 21.48
C LEU A 198 14.89 -2.59 20.91
N THR A 199 14.30 -3.66 20.36
CA THR A 199 15.05 -4.79 19.79
C THR A 199 14.97 -4.79 18.27
N HIS A 200 13.79 -4.53 17.70
CA HIS A 200 13.58 -4.53 16.26
C HIS A 200 12.70 -3.38 15.78
N VAL A 201 12.91 -3.01 14.52
CA VAL A 201 12.09 -2.05 13.79
C VAL A 201 11.53 -2.72 12.54
N HIS A 202 10.21 -2.70 12.41
CA HIS A 202 9.48 -3.28 11.28
C HIS A 202 8.95 -2.19 10.36
N VAL A 203 8.98 -2.44 9.06
CA VAL A 203 8.41 -1.58 8.03
C VAL A 203 7.43 -2.42 7.23
N GLY A 204 6.16 -1.99 7.20
CA GLY A 204 5.11 -2.55 6.37
C GLY A 204 4.58 -1.49 5.41
N VAL A 205 4.71 -1.72 4.10
CA VAL A 205 4.19 -0.84 3.05
C VAL A 205 3.08 -1.55 2.29
N GLN A 206 1.89 -0.95 2.28
CA GLN A 206 0.74 -1.38 1.48
C GLN A 206 0.48 -0.35 0.38
N ILE A 207 0.50 -0.79 -0.87
CA ILE A 207 0.18 0.06 -2.04
C ILE A 207 -0.42 -0.80 -3.15
N GLU A 208 -1.60 -0.43 -3.65
CA GLU A 208 -2.22 -1.06 -4.83
C GLU A 208 -2.29 -2.60 -4.75
N GLY A 209 -2.65 -3.10 -3.57
CA GLY A 209 -2.74 -4.53 -3.27
C GLY A 209 -1.40 -5.24 -3.00
N SER A 210 -0.27 -4.58 -3.22
CA SER A 210 1.07 -5.10 -2.93
C SER A 210 1.45 -4.82 -1.49
N LEU A 211 2.06 -5.81 -0.84
CA LEU A 211 2.62 -5.70 0.51
C LEU A 211 4.14 -5.84 0.45
N HIS A 212 4.83 -4.93 1.12
CA HIS A 212 6.28 -5.01 1.28
C HIS A 212 6.58 -4.95 2.76
N VAL A 213 7.38 -5.90 3.23
CA VAL A 213 7.74 -5.97 4.64
C VAL A 213 9.24 -6.09 4.79
N LYS A 214 9.79 -5.36 5.75
CA LYS A 214 11.20 -5.41 6.11
C LYS A 214 11.35 -5.27 7.62
N THR A 215 12.21 -6.09 8.22
CA THR A 215 12.59 -6.00 9.64
C THR A 215 14.06 -5.61 9.72
N TYR A 216 14.40 -4.80 10.72
CA TYR A 216 15.74 -4.37 11.09
C TYR A 216 15.95 -4.66 12.58
N GLU A 217 17.20 -4.96 12.96
CA GLU A 217 17.65 -4.85 14.35
C GLU A 217 17.64 -3.37 14.76
N ALA A 218 17.43 -3.09 16.05
CA ALA A 218 17.44 -1.74 16.58
C ALA A 218 18.84 -1.11 16.46
N ASP A 219 18.91 0.04 15.82
CA ASP A 219 20.14 0.82 15.60
C ASP A 219 19.77 2.32 15.48
N PRO A 220 20.61 3.25 15.95
CA PRO A 220 20.42 4.67 15.68
C PRO A 220 20.48 5.01 14.19
N ASN A 221 19.75 6.05 13.79
CA ASN A 221 19.73 6.60 12.43
C ASN A 221 19.34 5.60 11.33
N LEU A 222 18.50 4.62 11.64
CA LEU A 222 17.99 3.66 10.65
C LEU A 222 17.20 4.38 9.57
N ARG A 223 17.48 4.01 8.32
CA ARG A 223 16.83 4.56 7.13
C ARG A 223 16.36 3.44 6.23
N HIS A 224 15.18 3.62 5.65
CA HIS A 224 14.64 2.74 4.63
C HIS A 224 14.19 3.53 3.41
N ILE A 225 14.47 2.99 2.22
CA ILE A 225 14.01 3.55 0.96
C ILE A 225 13.07 2.54 0.32
N PHE A 226 11.81 2.94 0.17
CA PHE A 226 10.83 2.19 -0.60
C PHE A 226 10.74 2.76 -2.01
N ALA A 227 10.97 1.92 -3.03
CA ALA A 227 10.90 2.31 -4.43
C ALA A 227 9.80 1.52 -5.15
N TRP A 228 8.74 2.21 -5.55
CA TRP A 228 7.60 1.63 -6.24
C TRP A 228 7.72 1.75 -7.77
N ASN A 229 7.46 0.64 -8.46
CA ASN A 229 7.51 0.54 -9.92
C ASN A 229 6.20 0.97 -10.62
N LYS A 230 5.30 1.66 -9.90
CA LYS A 230 4.03 2.18 -10.42
C LYS A 230 3.07 1.09 -10.91
N ARG A 231 3.21 -0.15 -10.41
CA ARG A 231 2.34 -1.28 -10.76
C ARG A 231 1.62 -1.85 -9.53
N ASN A 232 0.42 -2.38 -9.78
CA ASN A 232 -0.36 -3.08 -8.76
C ASN A 232 0.12 -4.53 -8.56
N VAL A 233 -0.48 -5.24 -7.62
CA VAL A 233 -0.16 -6.66 -7.31
C VAL A 233 -0.34 -7.60 -8.51
N PHE A 234 -1.17 -7.22 -9.48
CA PHE A 234 -1.42 -7.97 -10.73
C PHE A 234 -0.49 -7.55 -11.87
N LYS A 235 0.57 -6.77 -11.57
CA LYS A 235 1.56 -6.25 -12.53
C LYS A 235 0.98 -5.26 -13.54
N GLN A 236 -0.23 -4.75 -13.34
CA GLN A 236 -0.84 -3.74 -14.21
C GLN A 236 -0.32 -2.33 -13.86
N LYS A 237 -0.24 -1.45 -14.86
CA LYS A 237 0.16 -0.04 -14.66
C LYS A 237 -0.91 0.67 -13.82
N VAL A 238 -0.47 1.45 -12.84
CA VAL A 238 -1.33 2.34 -12.05
C VAL A 238 -1.05 3.76 -12.50
N TYR A 239 -2.08 4.47 -12.94
CA TYR A 239 -1.97 5.82 -13.48
C TYR A 239 -2.34 6.87 -12.43
N GLY A 240 -1.83 8.09 -12.57
CA GLY A 240 -2.21 9.22 -11.70
C GLY A 240 -1.51 9.18 -10.34
N ILE A 241 -2.26 9.19 -9.24
CA ILE A 241 -1.72 9.19 -7.88
C ILE A 241 -2.18 7.93 -7.15
N ALA A 242 -1.25 7.23 -6.51
CA ALA A 242 -1.55 6.11 -5.63
C ALA A 242 -1.31 6.48 -4.16
N MET A 243 -2.14 5.93 -3.28
CA MET A 243 -1.98 6.08 -1.83
C MET A 243 -1.21 4.89 -1.27
N ALA A 244 -0.02 5.14 -0.72
CA ALA A 244 0.74 4.17 0.05
C ALA A 244 0.42 4.32 1.54
N ARG A 245 0.00 3.22 2.17
CA ARG A 245 -0.12 3.14 3.63
C ARG A 245 1.16 2.52 4.19
N ILE A 246 1.91 3.29 4.95
CA ILE A 246 3.22 2.91 5.49
C ILE A 246 3.08 2.79 7.00
N SER A 247 3.32 1.59 7.53
CA SER A 247 3.28 1.28 8.96
C SER A 247 4.69 0.97 9.44
N ILE A 248 5.13 1.67 10.48
CA ILE A 248 6.43 1.48 11.11
C ILE A 248 6.16 0.91 12.51
N GLY A 249 6.73 -0.24 12.80
CA GLY A 249 6.49 -1.02 14.00
C GLY A 249 7.73 -1.02 14.88
N TYR A 250 7.57 -0.74 16.16
CA TYR A 250 8.65 -0.78 17.16
C TYR A 250 8.42 -1.97 18.10
N GLU A 251 9.35 -2.91 18.10
CA GLU A 251 9.33 -4.09 18.97
C GLU A 251 10.28 -3.87 20.15
N HIS A 252 9.75 -3.98 21.36
CA HIS A 252 10.51 -3.85 22.59
C HIS A 252 10.61 -5.20 23.31
N ALA A 253 11.73 -5.48 23.97
CA ALA A 253 11.96 -6.74 24.70
C ALA A 253 10.92 -7.02 25.81
N THR A 254 10.33 -5.96 26.35
CA THR A 254 9.42 -5.95 27.50
C THR A 254 7.94 -5.95 27.11
N CYS A 255 7.63 -5.61 25.85
CA CYS A 255 6.26 -5.46 25.37
C CYS A 255 5.78 -6.73 24.65
N ARG A 256 4.52 -7.10 24.88
CA ARG A 256 3.92 -8.33 24.31
C ARG A 256 3.63 -8.25 22.82
N GLY A 257 3.73 -7.06 22.22
CA GLY A 257 3.42 -6.84 20.81
C GLY A 257 4.08 -5.60 20.25
N ILE A 258 4.11 -5.53 18.92
CA ILE A 258 4.73 -4.44 18.16
C ILE A 258 3.83 -3.20 18.22
N VAL A 259 4.41 -2.05 18.56
CA VAL A 259 3.72 -0.75 18.51
C VAL A 259 3.82 -0.19 17.10
N TRP A 260 2.69 -0.09 16.41
CA TRP A 260 2.63 0.36 15.02
C TRP A 260 2.19 1.83 14.90
N GLU A 261 2.99 2.64 14.22
CA GLU A 261 2.59 3.95 13.72
C GLU A 261 2.32 3.88 12.23
N THR A 262 1.14 4.33 11.78
CA THR A 262 0.78 4.34 10.36
C THR A 262 0.63 5.74 9.80
N ARG A 263 1.26 5.99 8.66
CA ARG A 263 1.09 7.20 7.85
C ARG A 263 0.65 6.84 6.43
N THR A 264 -0.12 7.72 5.81
CA THR A 264 -0.52 7.60 4.41
C THR A 264 0.24 8.63 3.59
N VAL A 265 0.85 8.18 2.49
CA VAL A 265 1.71 8.99 1.62
C VAL A 265 1.23 8.86 0.18
N LYS A 266 1.15 9.99 -0.53
CA LYS A 266 0.86 10.02 -1.97
C LYS A 266 2.11 9.70 -2.78
N LEU A 267 1.97 8.83 -3.77
CA LEU A 267 3.01 8.49 -4.74
C LEU A 267 2.52 8.67 -6.17
N GLN A 268 3.40 9.19 -7.03
CA GLN A 268 3.11 9.33 -8.46
C GLN A 268 3.01 7.94 -9.12
N GLY A 269 1.97 7.70 -9.90
CA GLY A 269 1.82 6.56 -10.78
C GLY A 269 2.49 6.79 -12.14
N PHE A 270 2.04 6.06 -13.14
CA PHE A 270 2.33 6.35 -14.53
C PHE A 270 1.57 7.58 -15.00
N ASP A 271 2.21 8.36 -15.86
CA ASP A 271 1.52 9.34 -16.69
C ASP A 271 0.86 8.62 -17.87
N VAL A 272 -0.17 9.23 -18.46
CA VAL A 272 -0.81 8.67 -19.66
C VAL A 272 0.09 9.04 -20.83
N ASP A 273 0.40 8.07 -21.69
CA ASP A 273 1.05 8.38 -22.95
C ASP A 273 0.00 9.00 -23.88
N ILE A 274 0.20 10.27 -24.22
CA ILE A 274 -0.79 11.07 -24.94
C ILE A 274 -0.60 10.90 -26.45
N SER A 275 0.65 10.81 -26.91
CA SER A 275 0.97 10.88 -28.35
C SER A 275 1.41 9.54 -28.94
N ASP A 276 1.79 8.56 -28.10
CA ASP A 276 2.24 7.23 -28.51
C ASP A 276 3.44 7.25 -29.47
N ILE A 277 4.35 8.24 -29.30
CA ILE A 277 5.53 8.45 -30.14
C ILE A 277 6.78 7.95 -29.41
N GLY A 278 6.79 6.67 -29.01
CA GLY A 278 7.98 6.03 -28.41
C GLY A 278 8.50 6.73 -27.15
N GLY A 279 7.60 7.28 -26.32
CA GLY A 279 7.95 8.03 -25.11
C GLY A 279 8.14 9.54 -25.31
N TRP A 280 7.93 10.05 -26.53
CA TRP A 280 7.85 11.47 -26.82
C TRP A 280 6.38 11.93 -26.92
N GLY A 281 6.11 13.16 -26.47
CA GLY A 281 4.84 13.85 -26.65
C GLY A 281 4.96 15.04 -27.60
N LEU A 282 3.84 15.52 -28.16
CA LEU A 282 3.78 16.80 -28.86
C LEU A 282 3.42 17.91 -27.86
N ASP A 283 4.11 19.04 -27.93
CA ASP A 283 3.90 20.20 -27.02
C ASP A 283 2.45 20.74 -27.04
N ILE A 284 1.74 20.57 -28.16
CA ILE A 284 0.34 20.95 -28.35
C ILE A 284 -0.68 19.88 -27.93
N HIS A 285 -0.27 18.64 -27.66
CA HIS A 285 -1.19 17.54 -27.40
C HIS A 285 -1.40 17.35 -25.90
N HIS A 286 -2.62 17.53 -25.42
CA HIS A 286 -2.95 17.52 -23.99
C HIS A 286 -3.93 16.39 -23.67
N HIS A 287 -3.86 15.88 -22.44
CA HIS A 287 -4.77 14.85 -21.95
C HIS A 287 -5.33 15.23 -20.59
N TYR A 288 -6.64 15.09 -20.44
CA TYR A 288 -7.32 15.31 -19.17
C TYR A 288 -7.89 14.00 -18.63
N ASN A 289 -7.39 13.57 -17.47
CA ASN A 289 -7.95 12.46 -16.73
C ASN A 289 -8.99 13.00 -15.73
N PHE A 290 -10.27 12.83 -16.05
CA PHE A 290 -11.38 13.32 -15.24
C PHE A 290 -11.58 12.54 -13.93
N HIS A 291 -11.24 11.24 -13.91
CA HIS A 291 -11.35 10.42 -12.70
C HIS A 291 -10.37 10.89 -11.62
N GLU A 292 -9.13 11.18 -12.03
CA GLU A 292 -8.07 11.64 -11.13
C GLU A 292 -8.03 13.17 -10.98
N GLY A 293 -8.67 13.93 -11.88
CA GLY A 293 -8.60 15.39 -11.91
C GLY A 293 -7.19 15.87 -12.24
N ILE A 294 -6.54 15.24 -13.21
CA ILE A 294 -5.16 15.55 -13.63
C ILE A 294 -5.17 16.00 -15.09
N LEU A 295 -4.62 17.19 -15.35
CA LEU A 295 -4.38 17.71 -16.70
C LEU A 295 -2.89 17.56 -17.02
N GLN A 296 -2.59 16.71 -17.99
CA GLN A 296 -1.26 16.56 -18.56
C GLN A 296 -1.18 17.40 -19.83
N LYS A 297 -0.38 18.45 -19.77
CA LYS A 297 -0.15 19.33 -20.90
C LYS A 297 0.98 18.78 -21.75
N GLY A 298 0.90 19.05 -23.04
CA GLY A 298 1.87 18.61 -24.05
C GLY A 298 3.22 19.27 -23.83
N ASP A 299 3.22 20.49 -23.30
CA ASP A 299 4.43 21.20 -22.88
C ASP A 299 5.20 20.48 -21.75
N GLY A 300 4.61 19.46 -21.12
CA GLY A 300 5.23 18.68 -20.05
C GLY A 300 4.76 19.06 -18.65
N ALA A 301 3.94 20.09 -18.52
CA ALA A 301 3.36 20.45 -17.23
C ALA A 301 2.30 19.41 -16.84
N THR A 302 2.23 19.09 -15.55
CA THR A 302 1.17 18.25 -15.01
C THR A 302 0.47 19.02 -13.91
N ILE A 303 -0.84 19.23 -14.06
CA ILE A 303 -1.65 20.04 -13.17
C ILE A 303 -2.60 19.11 -12.42
N HIS A 304 -2.47 19.06 -11.10
CA HIS A 304 -3.31 18.26 -10.23
C HIS A 304 -4.46 19.09 -9.68
N LEU A 305 -5.60 19.11 -10.38
CA LEU A 305 -6.74 19.98 -10.06
C LEU A 305 -7.32 19.72 -8.66
N LYS A 306 -7.24 18.47 -8.16
CA LYS A 306 -7.71 18.11 -6.81
C LYS A 306 -6.84 18.66 -5.67
N GLU A 307 -5.62 19.11 -5.96
CA GLU A 307 -4.73 19.72 -4.95
C GLU A 307 -4.90 21.24 -4.85
N PHE A 308 -5.68 21.86 -5.75
CA PHE A 308 -6.01 23.28 -5.63
C PHE A 308 -6.92 23.53 -4.43
N PRO A 309 -6.90 24.77 -3.89
CA PRO A 309 -7.81 25.17 -2.83
C PRO A 309 -9.26 24.82 -3.20
N ARG A 310 -9.99 24.24 -2.24
CA ARG A 310 -11.40 23.89 -2.44
C ARG A 310 -12.17 25.17 -2.74
N ILE A 311 -12.93 25.16 -3.83
CA ILE A 311 -13.82 26.25 -4.19
C ILE A 311 -15.01 26.19 -3.22
N GLY A 312 -15.09 27.15 -2.30
CA GLY A 312 -16.27 27.37 -1.49
C GLY A 312 -17.31 28.12 -2.31
N TRP A 313 -18.54 27.60 -2.37
CA TRP A 313 -19.67 28.39 -2.86
C TRP A 313 -19.96 29.46 -1.81
N ARG A 314 -19.93 30.73 -2.21
CA ARG A 314 -20.48 31.84 -1.42
C ARG A 314 -21.96 31.98 -1.70
#